data_AF-A0A9W9TDF6-F1
#
_entry.id   AF-A0A9W9TDF6-F1
#
_cell.length_a   1.000
_cell.length_b   1.000
_cell.length_c   1.000
_cell.angle_alpha   90.00
_cell.angle_beta   90.00
_cell.angle_gamma   90.00
#
_symmetry.space_group_name_H-M   'P 1'
#
loop_
_entity.id
_entity.type
_entity.pdbx_description
1 polymer ?
#
loop_
_entity_poly.entity_id
_entity_poly.type
_entity_poly.pdbx_seq_one_letter_code
_entity_poly.pdbx_strand_id
1 'polypeptide(L)'
;MEKVKHQPKMPNEDDRGTNAQNKEPQLTTLEELNDAVKDFFAKGPLYASYKMLALQISIVLGSTAVDVNEPPAYAIPFIAEGFPWRDPKLSATLVSLFACPPDPHSVSETLKCGHDGLGGSPTAADVPGTPPADLSKVFARAKKAAVDGKVGKATVLLVNLVDVEMTERRESGCCDMNYSSFAHAFVLAIGREGFCVFQASGRHGYRLDQYLMRDGSRLRNWEEAKTFVNRFQNLACSRGKWSTDLNKAYEECFEVNMNSICGKGKPLPPIVPAYRPWVNIFEINDVKAKHFKKWTWKKGNE
;
A
#
# COMPACT_ATOMS: atom_id res chain seq x y z
N MET A 1 -71.67 -10.76 54.43
CA MET A 1 -71.57 -12.07 53.73
C MET A 1 -71.98 -11.76 52.30
N GLU A 2 -71.20 -11.92 51.22
CA GLU A 2 -70.00 -12.68 50.91
C GLU A 2 -69.04 -11.84 50.04
N LYS A 3 -67.73 -12.07 50.18
CA LYS A 3 -66.69 -11.50 49.32
C LYS A 3 -66.46 -12.43 48.13
N VAL A 4 -66.81 -12.00 46.92
CA VAL A 4 -66.41 -12.69 45.67
C VAL A 4 -65.01 -12.23 45.29
N LYS A 5 -64.04 -13.16 45.33
CA LYS A 5 -62.66 -12.97 44.85
C LYS A 5 -62.64 -13.00 43.33
N HIS A 6 -62.20 -11.94 42.68
CA HIS A 6 -61.79 -11.95 41.27
C HIS A 6 -60.31 -12.34 41.17
N GLN A 7 -60.02 -13.43 40.45
CA GLN A 7 -58.67 -13.82 40.05
C GLN A 7 -58.18 -12.92 38.90
N PRO A 8 -56.91 -12.49 38.90
CA PRO A 8 -56.31 -11.80 37.77
C PRO A 8 -55.89 -12.79 36.67
N LYS A 9 -56.27 -12.44 35.44
CA LYS A 9 -55.88 -13.11 34.18
C LYS A 9 -54.36 -13.01 33.99
N MET A 10 -53.68 -14.14 33.82
CA MET A 10 -52.26 -14.16 33.44
C MET A 10 -52.11 -13.68 31.98
N PRO A 11 -51.11 -12.85 31.65
CA PRO A 11 -50.77 -12.52 30.28
C PRO A 11 -50.05 -13.70 29.62
N ASN A 12 -50.45 -14.02 28.38
CA ASN A 12 -49.85 -15.04 27.54
C ASN A 12 -48.35 -14.76 27.32
N GLU A 13 -47.52 -15.75 27.66
CA GLU A 13 -46.16 -15.89 27.12
C GLU A 13 -46.28 -16.32 25.66
N ASP A 14 -46.22 -15.36 24.73
CA ASP A 14 -45.85 -15.62 23.33
C ASP A 14 -45.51 -14.28 22.67
N ASP A 15 -44.34 -13.73 23.00
CA ASP A 15 -43.70 -12.69 22.20
C ASP A 15 -42.18 -12.66 22.40
N ARG A 16 -41.54 -13.84 22.27
CA ARG A 16 -40.10 -13.93 21.99
C ARG A 16 -39.90 -14.25 20.51
N GLY A 17 -40.24 -13.28 19.68
CA GLY A 17 -39.83 -13.22 18.28
C GLY A 17 -38.32 -13.05 18.19
N THR A 18 -37.64 -14.18 18.03
CA THR A 18 -36.26 -14.34 17.57
C THR A 18 -36.07 -13.57 16.27
N ASN A 19 -35.38 -12.43 16.30
CA ASN A 19 -34.85 -11.80 15.10
C ASN A 19 -33.46 -11.21 15.38
N ALA A 20 -32.59 -12.02 15.96
CA ALA A 20 -31.16 -11.86 15.76
C ALA A 20 -30.86 -12.30 14.32
N GLN A 21 -31.10 -11.41 13.36
CA GLN A 21 -30.44 -11.51 12.07
C GLN A 21 -28.94 -11.58 12.37
N ASN A 22 -28.35 -12.75 12.15
CA ASN A 22 -26.91 -12.91 11.95
C ASN A 22 -26.52 -12.02 10.77
N LYS A 23 -26.37 -10.71 11.02
CA LYS A 23 -25.59 -9.85 10.15
C LYS A 23 -24.18 -10.34 10.32
N GLU A 24 -23.64 -10.96 9.27
CA GLU A 24 -22.19 -11.15 9.17
C GLU A 24 -21.51 -9.85 9.60
N PRO A 25 -20.48 -9.92 10.46
CA PRO A 25 -19.77 -8.74 10.88
C PRO A 25 -19.27 -8.01 9.63
N GLN A 26 -19.71 -6.77 9.45
CA GLN A 26 -19.27 -5.96 8.32
C GLN A 26 -17.77 -5.73 8.47
N LEU A 27 -17.02 -6.10 7.43
CA LEU A 27 -15.59 -5.82 7.34
C LEU A 27 -15.35 -4.32 7.46
N THR A 28 -14.27 -3.98 8.16
CA THR A 28 -13.76 -2.61 8.21
C THR A 28 -13.22 -2.19 6.84
N THR A 29 -13.01 -0.89 6.63
CA THR A 29 -12.44 -0.39 5.36
C THR A 29 -11.02 -0.89 5.13
N LEU A 30 -10.22 -1.08 6.19
CA LEU A 30 -8.88 -1.64 6.05
C LEU A 30 -8.91 -3.13 5.70
N GLU A 31 -9.82 -3.90 6.29
CA GLU A 31 -10.01 -5.32 5.95
C GLU A 31 -10.48 -5.47 4.50
N GLU A 32 -11.46 -4.68 4.04
CA GLU A 32 -11.90 -4.73 2.63
C GLU A 32 -10.77 -4.35 1.66
N LEU A 33 -9.90 -3.39 2.01
CA LEU A 33 -8.72 -3.07 1.18
C LEU A 33 -7.76 -4.26 1.14
N ASN A 34 -7.47 -4.85 2.29
CA ASN A 34 -6.56 -5.99 2.40
C ASN A 34 -7.05 -7.18 1.56
N ASP A 35 -8.35 -7.48 1.65
CA ASP A 35 -8.99 -8.55 0.90
C ASP A 35 -8.99 -8.27 -0.60
N ALA A 36 -9.27 -7.04 -1.03
CA ALA A 36 -9.21 -6.66 -2.43
C ALA A 36 -7.80 -6.83 -3.03
N VAL A 37 -6.76 -6.48 -2.26
CA VAL A 37 -5.37 -6.67 -2.69
C VAL A 37 -5.01 -8.15 -2.69
N LYS A 38 -5.43 -8.94 -1.70
CA LYS A 38 -5.20 -10.40 -1.67
C LYS A 38 -5.90 -11.11 -2.84
N ASP A 39 -7.15 -10.77 -3.12
CA ASP A 39 -7.93 -11.33 -4.24
C ASP A 39 -7.28 -11.03 -5.59
N PHE A 40 -6.61 -9.88 -5.73
CA PHE A 40 -5.82 -9.57 -6.93
C PHE A 40 -4.76 -10.64 -7.25
N PHE A 41 -4.23 -11.31 -6.23
CA PHE A 41 -3.24 -12.39 -6.34
C PHE A 41 -3.83 -13.80 -6.21
N ALA A 42 -5.16 -13.97 -6.16
CA ALA A 42 -5.80 -15.28 -5.90
C ALA A 42 -5.37 -16.39 -6.87
N LYS A 43 -5.00 -16.03 -8.11
CA LYS A 43 -4.51 -16.96 -9.15
C LYS A 43 -2.98 -16.93 -9.33
N GLY A 44 -2.27 -16.34 -8.37
CA GLY A 44 -0.81 -16.25 -8.35
C GLY A 44 -0.23 -14.97 -8.99
N PRO A 45 1.08 -14.72 -8.78
CA PRO A 45 1.74 -13.49 -9.19
C PRO A 45 1.83 -13.32 -10.72
N LEU A 46 1.96 -14.41 -11.48
CA LEU A 46 1.91 -14.36 -12.95
C LEU A 46 0.55 -13.83 -13.42
N TYR A 47 -0.53 -14.28 -12.77
CA TYR A 47 -1.87 -13.83 -13.10
C TYR A 47 -2.06 -12.34 -12.78
N ALA A 48 -1.58 -11.95 -11.60
CA ALA A 48 -1.61 -10.58 -11.16
C ALA A 48 -0.87 -9.65 -12.14
N SER A 49 0.27 -10.05 -12.69
CA SER A 49 1.07 -9.22 -13.62
C SER A 49 0.28 -8.82 -14.87
N TYR A 50 -0.45 -9.75 -15.48
CA TYR A 50 -1.28 -9.40 -16.62
C TYR A 50 -2.53 -8.62 -16.22
N LYS A 51 -3.11 -8.90 -15.04
CA LYS A 51 -4.26 -8.16 -14.50
C LYS A 51 -3.88 -6.70 -14.27
N MET A 52 -2.63 -6.45 -13.87
CA MET A 52 -2.07 -5.12 -13.71
C MET A 52 -1.86 -4.42 -15.07
N LEU A 53 -1.35 -5.12 -16.07
CA LEU A 53 -1.24 -4.56 -17.43
C LEU A 53 -2.61 -4.14 -17.98
N ALA A 54 -3.61 -5.04 -17.89
CA ALA A 54 -4.98 -4.75 -18.30
C ALA A 54 -5.55 -3.54 -17.53
N LEU A 55 -5.33 -3.48 -16.22
CA LEU A 55 -5.73 -2.36 -15.38
C LEU A 55 -5.12 -1.05 -15.86
N GLN A 56 -3.81 -1.01 -16.12
CA GLN A 56 -3.13 0.19 -16.63
C GLN A 56 -3.68 0.63 -17.99
N ILE A 57 -3.94 -0.31 -18.91
CA ILE A 57 -4.54 -0.02 -20.21
C ILE A 57 -5.94 0.59 -20.03
N SER A 58 -6.79 -0.01 -19.19
CA SER A 58 -8.13 0.54 -18.92
C SER A 58 -8.08 1.94 -18.32
N ILE A 59 -7.13 2.21 -17.42
CA ILE A 59 -6.92 3.55 -16.85
C ILE A 59 -6.55 4.57 -17.93
N VAL A 60 -5.62 4.22 -18.81
CA VAL A 60 -5.21 5.09 -19.93
C VAL A 60 -6.39 5.37 -20.87
N LEU A 61 -7.30 4.42 -21.04
CA LEU A 61 -8.55 4.58 -21.80
C LEU A 61 -9.68 5.26 -21.01
N GLY A 62 -9.44 5.68 -19.75
CA GLY A 62 -10.44 6.35 -18.91
C GLY A 62 -11.57 5.44 -18.42
N SER A 63 -11.33 4.13 -18.33
CA SER A 63 -12.34 3.12 -17.98
C SER A 63 -12.03 2.42 -16.65
N THR A 64 -13.08 2.12 -15.87
CA THR A 64 -13.01 1.21 -14.71
C THR A 64 -13.45 -0.22 -15.04
N ALA A 65 -13.92 -0.46 -16.27
CA ALA A 65 -14.09 -1.82 -16.80
C ALA A 65 -12.75 -2.32 -17.33
N VAL A 66 -12.28 -3.43 -16.76
CA VAL A 66 -10.99 -4.04 -17.07
C VAL A 66 -11.21 -5.35 -17.79
N ASP A 67 -10.75 -5.40 -19.04
CA ASP A 67 -10.82 -6.61 -19.86
C ASP A 67 -9.58 -7.48 -19.60
N VAL A 68 -9.82 -8.57 -18.88
CA VAL A 68 -8.81 -9.49 -18.39
C VAL A 68 -8.77 -10.69 -19.32
N ASN A 69 -8.21 -10.49 -20.51
CA ASN A 69 -7.99 -11.55 -21.48
C ASN A 69 -6.65 -12.24 -21.20
N GLU A 70 -6.62 -13.57 -21.25
CA GLU A 70 -5.35 -14.27 -21.11
C GLU A 70 -4.45 -13.92 -22.31
N PRO A 71 -3.23 -13.42 -22.05
CA PRO A 71 -2.31 -13.12 -23.13
C PRO A 71 -1.86 -14.42 -23.78
N PRO A 72 -1.44 -14.39 -25.07
CA PRO A 72 -0.79 -15.53 -25.70
C PRO A 72 0.36 -16.07 -24.84
N ALA A 73 0.54 -17.40 -24.79
CA ALA A 73 1.52 -18.04 -23.91
C ALA A 73 2.95 -17.47 -24.05
N TYR A 74 3.34 -17.06 -25.26
CA TYR A 74 4.65 -16.47 -25.52
C TYR A 74 4.85 -15.08 -24.90
N ALA A 75 3.78 -14.34 -24.62
CA ALA A 75 3.83 -13.00 -24.03
C ALA A 75 3.95 -13.04 -22.50
N ILE A 76 3.64 -14.18 -21.87
CA ILE A 76 3.62 -14.34 -20.41
C ILE A 76 4.96 -13.96 -19.76
N PRO A 77 6.14 -14.44 -20.22
CA PRO A 77 7.41 -14.08 -19.60
C PRO A 77 7.69 -12.59 -19.67
N PHE A 78 7.44 -11.96 -20.82
CA PHE A 78 7.65 -10.53 -21.03
C PHE A 78 6.76 -9.66 -20.12
N ILE A 79 5.49 -10.04 -19.96
CA ILE A 79 4.58 -9.35 -19.04
C ILE A 79 5.05 -9.52 -17.60
N ALA A 80 5.42 -10.74 -17.19
CA ALA A 80 5.92 -10.99 -15.84
C ALA A 80 7.20 -10.21 -15.52
N GLU A 81 8.10 -10.05 -16.50
CA GLU A 81 9.31 -9.23 -16.39
C GLU A 81 9.01 -7.73 -16.29
N GLY A 82 7.98 -7.25 -16.99
CA GLY A 82 7.53 -5.86 -16.91
C GLY A 82 6.81 -5.50 -15.61
N PHE A 83 6.24 -6.49 -14.92
CA PHE A 83 5.50 -6.31 -13.67
C PHE A 83 6.06 -7.17 -12.53
N PRO A 84 7.31 -6.93 -12.10
CA PRO A 84 7.93 -7.73 -11.05
C PRO A 84 7.32 -7.32 -9.70
N TRP A 85 6.51 -8.18 -9.07
CA TRP A 85 5.91 -7.91 -7.75
C TRP A 85 6.89 -7.76 -6.58
N ARG A 86 8.19 -7.86 -6.85
CA ARG A 86 9.26 -7.46 -5.93
C ARG A 86 9.49 -5.95 -5.93
N ASP A 87 9.06 -5.24 -6.98
CA ASP A 87 9.21 -3.80 -7.07
C ASP A 87 8.28 -3.12 -6.03
N PRO A 88 8.85 -2.40 -5.06
CA PRO A 88 8.07 -1.65 -4.08
C PRO A 88 7.14 -0.62 -4.73
N LYS A 89 7.58 0.04 -5.82
CA LYS A 89 6.77 1.07 -6.49
C LYS A 89 5.55 0.45 -7.13
N LEU A 90 5.72 -0.60 -7.94
CA LEU A 90 4.62 -1.35 -8.54
C LEU A 90 3.59 -1.80 -7.49
N SER A 91 4.08 -2.35 -6.39
CA SER A 91 3.25 -2.84 -5.28
C SER A 91 2.45 -1.71 -4.63
N ALA A 92 3.10 -0.59 -4.36
CA ALA A 92 2.49 0.58 -3.76
C ALA A 92 1.46 1.25 -4.71
N THR A 93 1.75 1.25 -6.02
CA THR A 93 0.83 1.71 -7.08
C THR A 93 -0.45 0.89 -7.10
N LEU A 94 -0.35 -0.44 -7.09
CA LEU A 94 -1.52 -1.33 -7.09
C LEU A 94 -2.47 -1.00 -5.92
N VAL A 95 -1.93 -0.93 -4.70
CA VAL A 95 -2.72 -0.66 -3.49
C VAL A 95 -3.36 0.74 -3.55
N SER A 96 -2.60 1.72 -4.03
CA SER A 96 -3.09 3.09 -4.19
C SER A 96 -4.22 3.17 -5.23
N LEU A 97 -4.14 2.42 -6.34
CA LEU A 97 -5.19 2.31 -7.34
C LEU A 97 -6.47 1.65 -6.81
N PHE A 98 -6.37 0.73 -5.85
CA PHE A 98 -7.55 0.26 -5.13
C PHE A 98 -8.14 1.34 -4.24
N ALA A 99 -7.31 2.10 -3.53
CA ALA A 99 -7.76 3.11 -2.57
C ALA A 99 -8.34 4.38 -3.20
N CYS A 100 -7.86 4.79 -4.38
CA CYS A 100 -8.24 6.07 -4.98
C CYS A 100 -9.74 6.14 -5.31
N PRO A 101 -10.34 7.35 -5.32
CA PRO A 101 -11.71 7.51 -5.81
C PRO A 101 -11.84 7.08 -7.28
N PRO A 102 -13.06 6.75 -7.75
CA PRO A 102 -13.27 6.22 -9.10
C PRO A 102 -13.23 7.28 -10.21
N ASP A 103 -13.05 8.55 -9.89
CA ASP A 103 -13.00 9.58 -10.91
C ASP A 103 -11.73 9.44 -11.77
N PRO A 104 -11.82 9.62 -13.10
CA PRO A 104 -10.69 9.39 -14.01
C PRO A 104 -9.43 10.19 -13.66
N HIS A 105 -9.59 11.40 -13.13
CA HIS A 105 -8.46 12.24 -12.75
C HIS A 105 -7.69 11.64 -11.57
N SER A 106 -8.35 11.30 -10.46
CA SER A 106 -7.71 10.67 -9.30
C SER A 106 -7.03 9.35 -9.66
N VAL A 107 -7.66 8.55 -10.51
CA VAL A 107 -7.10 7.28 -10.97
C VAL A 107 -5.84 7.50 -11.80
N SER A 108 -5.88 8.44 -12.77
CA SER A 108 -4.73 8.79 -13.60
C SER A 108 -3.58 9.35 -12.79
N GLU A 109 -3.84 10.30 -11.89
CA GLU A 109 -2.82 10.87 -10.99
C GLU A 109 -2.19 9.79 -10.10
N THR A 110 -3.00 8.89 -9.55
CA THR A 110 -2.49 7.76 -8.74
C THR A 110 -1.57 6.85 -9.56
N LEU A 111 -1.92 6.55 -10.81
CA LEU A 111 -1.07 5.78 -11.71
C LEU A 111 0.25 6.51 -12.01
N LYS A 112 0.18 7.83 -12.27
CA LYS A 112 1.37 8.66 -12.53
C LYS A 112 2.31 8.66 -11.33
N CYS A 113 1.82 8.93 -10.12
CA CYS A 113 2.62 8.98 -8.90
C CYS A 113 3.40 7.68 -8.63
N GLY A 114 2.90 6.56 -9.13
CA GLY A 114 3.49 5.24 -8.98
C GLY A 114 4.45 4.81 -10.10
N HIS A 115 4.62 5.62 -11.14
CA HIS A 115 5.31 5.22 -12.37
C HIS A 115 6.35 6.25 -12.82
N ASP A 116 7.63 5.85 -12.83
CA ASP A 116 8.76 6.72 -13.20
C ASP A 116 8.60 7.30 -14.61
N GLY A 117 8.20 6.46 -15.58
CA GLY A 117 8.00 6.89 -16.97
C GLY A 117 6.79 7.81 -17.20
N LEU A 118 5.94 8.02 -16.18
CA LEU A 118 4.79 8.93 -16.25
C LEU A 118 4.99 10.18 -15.37
N GLY A 119 6.23 10.42 -14.91
CA GLY A 119 6.58 11.58 -14.08
C GLY A 119 6.29 11.41 -12.59
N GLY A 120 6.09 10.19 -12.09
CA GLY A 120 5.81 9.94 -10.67
C GLY A 120 7.01 10.03 -9.74
N SER A 121 8.21 9.85 -10.28
CA SER A 121 9.44 9.98 -9.49
C SER A 121 9.90 11.44 -9.46
N PRO A 122 10.29 11.94 -8.27
CA PRO A 122 10.94 13.24 -8.19
C PRO A 122 12.26 13.22 -8.96
N THR A 123 12.52 14.29 -9.69
CA THR A 123 13.78 14.54 -10.38
C THR A 123 14.81 15.20 -9.46
N ALA A 124 16.07 15.25 -9.86
CA ALA A 124 17.08 16.01 -9.12
C ALA A 124 16.75 17.51 -9.04
N ALA A 125 15.97 18.03 -10.00
CA ALA A 125 15.50 19.41 -10.00
C ALA A 125 14.34 19.66 -9.01
N ASP A 126 13.51 18.64 -8.73
CA ASP A 126 12.37 18.78 -7.83
C ASP A 126 12.79 18.85 -6.35
N VAL A 127 13.88 18.16 -6.00
CA VAL A 127 14.33 17.99 -4.61
C VAL A 127 14.76 19.30 -3.95
N PRO A 128 15.57 20.19 -4.57
CA PRO A 128 15.94 21.47 -3.97
C PRO A 128 14.75 22.41 -3.75
N GLY A 129 13.73 22.35 -4.61
CA GLY A 129 12.56 23.23 -4.57
C GLY A 129 11.45 22.75 -3.62
N THR A 130 11.47 21.48 -3.21
CA THR A 130 10.39 20.86 -2.44
C THR A 130 10.92 20.26 -1.14
N PRO A 131 10.51 20.81 0.03
CA PRO A 131 10.88 20.22 1.31
C PRO A 131 10.40 18.76 1.41
N PRO A 132 11.21 17.85 1.98
CA PRO A 132 10.78 16.47 2.17
C PRO A 132 9.55 16.43 3.07
N ALA A 133 8.61 15.55 2.73
CA ALA A 133 7.42 15.34 3.54
C ALA A 133 7.76 14.76 4.92
N ASP A 134 7.03 15.21 5.93
CA ASP A 134 7.17 14.74 7.31
C ASP A 134 6.11 13.67 7.59
N LEU A 135 6.51 12.40 7.48
CA LEU A 135 5.61 11.28 7.69
C LEU A 135 4.97 11.33 9.09
N SER A 136 5.70 11.77 10.11
CA SER A 136 5.17 11.85 11.48
C SER A 136 3.99 12.82 11.55
N LYS A 137 4.11 13.99 10.93
CA LYS A 137 3.02 14.98 10.87
C LYS A 137 1.83 14.49 10.05
N VAL A 138 2.09 13.92 8.87
CA VAL A 138 1.04 13.41 7.98
C VAL A 138 0.29 12.25 8.64
N PHE A 139 1.01 11.30 9.24
CA PHE A 139 0.43 10.18 9.96
C PHE A 139 -0.41 10.65 11.15
N ALA A 140 0.07 11.61 11.94
CA ALA A 140 -0.68 12.15 13.06
C ALA A 140 -2.00 12.80 12.61
N ARG A 141 -1.99 13.53 11.49
CA ARG A 141 -3.21 14.10 10.89
C ARG A 141 -4.16 13.01 10.41
N ALA A 142 -3.67 12.01 9.68
CA ALA A 142 -4.46 10.89 9.20
C ALA A 142 -5.08 10.08 10.35
N LYS A 143 -4.30 9.78 11.40
CA LYS A 143 -4.78 9.15 12.63
C LYS A 143 -5.88 9.97 13.29
N LYS A 144 -5.68 11.28 13.45
CA LYS A 144 -6.70 12.17 14.01
C LYS A 144 -7.99 12.11 13.19
N ALA A 145 -7.89 12.22 11.86
CA ALA A 145 -9.04 12.12 10.97
C ALA A 145 -9.75 10.76 11.06
N ALA A 146 -9.01 9.67 11.26
CA ALA A 146 -9.57 8.33 11.41
C ALA A 146 -10.29 8.14 12.76
N VAL A 147 -9.74 8.68 13.85
CA VAL A 147 -10.33 8.59 15.20
C VAL A 147 -11.55 9.50 15.34
N ASP A 148 -11.44 10.75 14.87
CA ASP A 148 -12.49 11.77 14.97
C ASP A 148 -13.56 11.61 13.88
N GLY A 149 -13.24 10.85 12.82
CA GLY A 149 -14.07 10.72 11.63
C GLY A 149 -15.24 9.74 11.75
N LYS A 150 -16.02 9.68 10.66
CA LYS A 150 -17.09 8.69 10.51
C LYS A 150 -16.49 7.29 10.34
N VAL A 151 -17.10 6.30 11.00
CA VAL A 151 -16.79 4.88 10.80
C VAL A 151 -16.90 4.52 9.31
N GLY A 152 -16.00 3.65 8.83
CA GLY A 152 -15.97 3.22 7.43
C GLY A 152 -15.23 4.16 6.48
N LYS A 153 -14.29 4.96 7.01
CA LYS A 153 -13.37 5.78 6.23
C LYS A 153 -11.93 5.49 6.64
N ALA A 154 -11.03 5.55 5.67
CA ALA A 154 -9.59 5.46 5.89
C ALA A 154 -8.86 6.58 5.13
N THR A 155 -7.62 6.84 5.53
CA THR A 155 -6.64 7.61 4.76
C THR A 155 -5.55 6.66 4.28
N VAL A 156 -5.22 6.70 3.00
CA VAL A 156 -4.14 5.90 2.41
C VAL A 156 -3.00 6.82 2.00
N LEU A 157 -1.80 6.49 2.42
CA LEU A 157 -0.57 7.24 2.16
C LEU A 157 0.35 6.39 1.30
N LEU A 158 0.60 6.81 0.06
CA LEU A 158 1.69 6.29 -0.75
C LEU A 158 2.96 7.05 -0.37
N VAL A 159 3.91 6.34 0.24
CA VAL A 159 5.16 6.91 0.75
C VAL A 159 6.32 6.44 -0.10
N ASN A 160 7.08 7.40 -0.64
CA ASN A 160 8.32 7.13 -1.37
C ASN A 160 9.50 7.69 -0.59
N LEU A 161 10.35 6.80 -0.07
CA LEU A 161 11.69 7.12 0.38
C LEU A 161 12.61 7.10 -0.85
N VAL A 162 13.13 8.26 -1.21
CA VAL A 162 13.93 8.50 -2.40
C VAL A 162 15.38 8.71 -2.01
N ASP A 163 16.26 8.14 -2.82
CA ASP A 163 17.70 8.29 -2.73
C ASP A 163 18.16 9.36 -3.72
N VAL A 164 18.36 10.59 -3.23
CA VAL A 164 18.69 11.75 -4.06
C VAL A 164 20.01 11.55 -4.80
N GLU A 165 20.97 10.87 -4.17
CA GLU A 165 22.27 10.56 -4.78
C GLU A 165 22.10 9.67 -6.02
N MET A 166 21.26 8.63 -5.93
CA MET A 166 20.98 7.76 -7.07
C MET A 166 20.17 8.46 -8.16
N THR A 167 19.24 9.34 -7.80
CA THR A 167 18.49 10.15 -8.76
C THR A 167 19.44 11.07 -9.56
N GLU A 168 20.31 11.83 -8.89
CA GLU A 168 21.28 12.72 -9.54
C GLU A 168 22.26 11.95 -10.44
N ARG A 169 22.74 10.78 -10.00
CA ARG A 169 23.62 9.92 -10.81
C ARG A 169 22.93 9.43 -12.08
N ARG A 170 21.68 8.99 -11.96
CA ARG A 170 20.87 8.53 -13.10
C ARG A 170 20.66 9.66 -14.12
N GLU A 171 20.33 10.85 -13.66
CA GLU A 171 20.03 11.99 -14.54
C GLU A 171 21.27 12.62 -15.18
N SER A 172 22.41 12.59 -14.50
CA SER A 172 23.69 13.04 -15.06
C SER A 172 24.27 12.09 -16.11
N GLY A 173 23.60 10.97 -16.41
CA GLY A 173 24.12 9.93 -17.30
C GLY A 173 25.37 9.24 -16.76
N CYS A 174 25.62 9.35 -15.45
CA CYS A 174 26.75 8.69 -14.81
C CYS A 174 26.52 7.17 -14.85
N CYS A 175 27.25 6.47 -15.72
CA CYS A 175 27.19 5.02 -15.85
C CYS A 175 27.75 4.26 -14.64
N ASP A 176 28.24 4.96 -13.61
CA ASP A 176 28.74 4.37 -12.38
C ASP A 176 27.58 3.93 -11.47
N MET A 177 26.86 2.91 -11.95
CA MET A 177 25.82 2.17 -11.23
C MET A 177 26.43 1.09 -10.32
N ASN A 178 27.71 1.26 -9.91
CA ASN A 178 28.39 0.39 -8.95
C ASN A 178 27.90 0.60 -7.51
N TYR A 179 26.74 1.24 -7.33
CA TYR A 179 26.12 1.48 -6.04
C TYR A 179 24.67 1.02 -6.05
N SER A 180 24.24 0.56 -4.88
CA SER A 180 22.87 0.19 -4.59
C SER A 180 22.13 1.36 -3.94
N SER A 181 20.87 1.53 -4.32
CA SER A 181 19.98 2.49 -3.71
C SER A 181 19.32 1.93 -2.44
N PHE A 182 19.02 2.81 -1.49
CA PHE A 182 18.13 2.53 -0.36
C PHE A 182 16.68 2.95 -0.62
N ALA A 183 16.36 3.41 -1.83
CA ALA A 183 15.02 3.90 -2.15
C ALA A 183 13.96 2.80 -1.92
N HIS A 184 12.82 3.18 -1.35
CA HIS A 184 11.74 2.26 -1.01
C HIS A 184 10.39 2.95 -1.13
N ALA A 185 9.41 2.24 -1.68
CA ALA A 185 8.03 2.70 -1.78
C ALA A 185 7.11 1.74 -1.03
N PHE A 186 6.15 2.28 -0.29
CA PHE A 186 5.20 1.49 0.48
C PHE A 186 3.91 2.28 0.69
N VAL A 187 2.86 1.58 1.12
CA VAL A 187 1.57 2.20 1.43
C VAL A 187 1.23 2.01 2.90
N LEU A 188 0.80 3.09 3.55
CA LEU A 188 0.15 3.04 4.85
C LEU A 188 -1.34 3.28 4.67
N ALA A 189 -2.17 2.34 5.12
CA ALA A 189 -3.62 2.53 5.19
C ALA A 189 -4.02 2.72 6.66
N ILE A 190 -4.64 3.85 6.97
CA ILE A 190 -4.91 4.31 8.34
C ILE A 190 -6.42 4.42 8.53
N GLY A 191 -6.96 3.62 9.43
CA GLY A 191 -8.38 3.53 9.78
C GLY A 191 -8.57 3.78 11.26
N ARG A 192 -9.83 3.75 11.73
CA ARG A 192 -10.14 4.00 13.13
C ARG A 192 -9.58 2.90 14.05
N GLU A 193 -9.54 1.70 13.52
CA GLU A 193 -9.10 0.45 14.12
C GLU A 193 -7.56 0.32 14.23
N GLY A 194 -6.80 1.14 13.50
CA GLY A 194 -5.34 1.06 13.47
C GLY A 194 -4.77 1.38 12.09
N PHE A 195 -3.73 0.66 11.69
CA PHE A 195 -3.13 0.83 10.37
C PHE A 195 -2.62 -0.48 9.78
N CYS A 196 -2.52 -0.53 8.46
CA CYS A 196 -1.88 -1.60 7.69
C CYS A 196 -0.71 -1.03 6.90
N VAL A 197 0.32 -1.86 6.67
CA VAL A 197 1.44 -1.56 5.77
C VAL A 197 1.35 -2.49 4.58
N PHE A 198 1.53 -1.95 3.36
CA PHE A 198 1.67 -2.76 2.16
C PHE A 198 3.01 -2.43 1.50
N GLN A 199 3.81 -3.45 1.27
CA GLN A 199 5.16 -3.28 0.76
C GLN A 199 5.67 -4.55 0.06
N ALA A 200 6.69 -4.35 -0.77
CA ALA A 200 7.54 -5.37 -1.37
C ALA A 200 8.97 -4.87 -1.30
N SER A 201 9.98 -5.74 -1.48
CA SER A 201 11.36 -5.31 -1.26
C SER A 201 12.37 -5.81 -2.29
N GLY A 202 12.34 -5.23 -3.48
CA GLY A 202 13.40 -5.29 -4.49
C GLY A 202 13.82 -6.71 -4.92
N ARG A 203 14.79 -6.78 -5.82
CA ARG A 203 15.23 -8.06 -6.44
C ARG A 203 15.60 -9.15 -5.42
N HIS A 204 16.16 -8.78 -4.27
CA HIS A 204 16.66 -9.71 -3.25
C HIS A 204 15.81 -9.81 -1.98
N GLY A 205 14.63 -9.20 -1.94
CA GLY A 205 13.68 -9.37 -0.84
C GLY A 205 12.43 -10.12 -1.28
N TYR A 206 11.30 -9.74 -0.70
CA TYR A 206 10.01 -10.42 -0.87
C TYR A 206 9.11 -9.70 -1.89
N ARG A 207 8.23 -10.48 -2.52
CA ARG A 207 7.14 -9.95 -3.34
C ARG A 207 5.96 -9.50 -2.48
N LEU A 208 5.09 -8.64 -3.04
CA LEU A 208 3.84 -8.26 -2.38
C LEU A 208 2.97 -9.47 -2.03
N ASP A 209 2.76 -10.43 -2.93
CA ASP A 209 1.96 -11.64 -2.64
C ASP A 209 2.53 -12.44 -1.46
N GLN A 210 3.85 -12.59 -1.39
CA GLN A 210 4.52 -13.25 -0.27
C GLN A 210 4.36 -12.47 1.04
N TYR A 211 4.39 -11.14 0.97
CA TYR A 211 4.13 -10.26 2.11
C TYR A 211 2.71 -10.46 2.66
N LEU A 212 1.71 -10.52 1.78
CA LEU A 212 0.31 -10.72 2.14
C LEU A 212 0.07 -12.11 2.72
N MET A 213 0.68 -13.15 2.15
CA MET A 213 0.52 -14.55 2.58
C MET A 213 1.04 -14.81 3.99
N ARG A 214 2.08 -14.09 4.43
CA ARG A 214 2.63 -14.17 5.79
C ARG A 214 2.00 -13.18 6.77
N ASP A 215 0.83 -12.65 6.40
CA ASP A 215 0.08 -11.67 7.20
C ASP A 215 0.84 -10.35 7.46
N GLY A 216 1.74 -9.96 6.54
CA GLY A 216 2.53 -8.73 6.67
C GLY A 216 1.67 -7.46 6.67
N SER A 217 0.55 -7.48 5.95
CA SER A 217 -0.44 -6.41 5.85
C SER A 217 -1.52 -6.43 6.93
N ARG A 218 -1.34 -7.23 8.00
CA ARG A 218 -2.27 -7.29 9.12
C ARG A 218 -2.57 -5.91 9.71
N LEU A 219 -3.73 -5.82 10.34
CA LEU A 219 -4.07 -4.67 11.17
C LEU A 219 -3.07 -4.57 12.34
N ARG A 220 -2.49 -3.38 12.50
CA ARG A 220 -1.54 -3.04 13.55
C ARG A 220 -2.13 -1.96 14.46
N ASN A 221 -1.75 -2.01 15.73
CA ASN A 221 -2.25 -1.07 16.73
C ASN A 221 -1.47 0.27 16.71
N TRP A 222 -1.90 1.22 17.54
CA TRP A 222 -1.30 2.56 17.59
C TRP A 222 0.10 2.60 18.25
N GLU A 223 0.47 1.61 19.06
CA GLU A 223 1.82 1.52 19.62
C GLU A 223 2.82 1.06 18.57
N GLU A 224 2.44 0.06 17.78
CA GLU A 224 3.20 -0.37 16.60
C GLU A 224 3.38 0.78 15.61
N ALA A 225 2.33 1.60 15.42
CA ALA A 225 2.39 2.79 14.57
C ALA A 225 3.45 3.79 15.05
N LYS A 226 3.48 4.08 16.36
CA LYS A 226 4.46 5.00 16.96
C LYS A 226 5.88 4.49 16.73
N THR A 227 6.11 3.19 16.94
CA THR A 227 7.42 2.57 16.69
C THR A 227 7.81 2.67 15.22
N PHE A 228 6.93 2.27 14.31
CA PHE A 228 7.18 2.33 12.87
C PHE A 228 7.51 3.74 12.39
N VAL A 229 6.68 4.73 12.73
CA VAL A 229 6.88 6.13 12.33
C VAL A 229 8.20 6.68 12.88
N ASN A 230 8.54 6.40 14.14
CA ASN A 230 9.81 6.83 14.72
C ASN A 230 11.02 6.21 14.00
N ARG A 231 10.95 4.92 13.65
CA ARG A 231 12.03 4.26 12.89
C ARG A 231 12.17 4.82 11.49
N PHE A 232 11.05 5.05 10.81
CA PHE A 232 11.07 5.68 9.50
C PHE A 232 11.63 7.11 9.57
N GLN A 233 11.29 7.88 10.62
CA GLN A 233 11.82 9.23 10.81
C GLN A 233 13.35 9.23 10.97
N ASN A 234 13.89 8.22 11.68
CA ASN A 234 15.34 8.05 11.80
C ASN A 234 16.00 7.86 10.43
N LEU A 235 15.36 7.14 9.50
CA LEU A 235 15.83 7.03 8.12
C LEU A 235 15.73 8.38 7.42
N ALA A 236 14.52 8.95 7.34
CA ALA A 236 14.23 10.15 6.55
C ALA A 236 15.03 11.40 6.96
N CYS A 237 15.34 11.56 8.26
CA CYS A 237 16.06 12.73 8.78
C CYS A 237 17.57 12.57 8.83
N SER A 238 18.09 11.35 8.73
CA SER A 238 19.53 11.14 8.77
C SER A 238 20.21 11.60 7.49
N ARG A 239 21.47 12.01 7.61
CA ARG A 239 22.34 12.45 6.52
C ARG A 239 23.75 11.93 6.77
N GLY A 240 24.53 11.76 5.71
CA GLY A 240 25.95 11.39 5.82
C GLY A 240 26.22 10.02 5.22
N LYS A 241 26.86 9.11 5.96
CA LYS A 241 27.18 7.77 5.47
C LYS A 241 26.15 6.74 5.94
N TRP A 242 25.91 5.72 5.12
CA TRP A 242 25.14 4.56 5.55
C TRP A 242 25.81 3.91 6.77
N SER A 243 25.04 3.67 7.83
CA SER A 243 25.54 3.17 9.12
C SER A 243 24.78 1.93 9.56
N THR A 244 25.30 1.22 10.57
CA THR A 244 24.61 0.08 11.18
C THR A 244 23.26 0.48 11.77
N ASP A 245 23.16 1.67 12.35
CA ASP A 245 21.90 2.19 12.90
C ASP A 245 20.86 2.48 11.81
N LEU A 246 21.29 3.03 10.67
CA LEU A 246 20.42 3.20 9.51
C LEU A 246 19.96 1.87 8.94
N ASN A 247 20.87 0.89 8.83
CA ASN A 247 20.51 -0.44 8.40
C ASN A 247 19.48 -1.10 9.33
N LYS A 248 19.67 -0.95 10.64
CA LYS A 248 18.72 -1.47 11.64
C LYS A 248 17.35 -0.78 11.52
N ALA A 249 17.31 0.54 11.36
CA ALA A 249 16.05 1.26 11.16
C ALA A 249 15.36 0.84 9.85
N TYR A 250 16.12 0.59 8.80
CA TYR A 250 15.62 0.10 7.51
C TYR A 250 15.06 -1.31 7.63
N GLU A 251 15.78 -2.21 8.31
CA GLU A 251 15.35 -3.58 8.57
C GLU A 251 14.08 -3.63 9.44
N GLU A 252 13.97 -2.78 10.46
CA GLU A 252 12.76 -2.71 11.29
C GLU A 252 11.54 -2.14 10.53
N CYS A 253 11.73 -1.31 9.50
CA CYS A 253 10.63 -0.80 8.69
C CYS A 253 10.24 -1.77 7.56
N PHE A 254 11.23 -2.33 6.87
CA PHE A 254 11.05 -2.99 5.58
C PHE A 254 11.43 -4.48 5.59
N GLU A 255 11.87 -5.01 6.72
CA GLU A 255 12.24 -6.42 6.93
C GLU A 255 13.38 -6.89 6.02
N VAL A 256 14.25 -5.96 5.63
CA VAL A 256 15.42 -6.24 4.79
C VAL A 256 16.68 -5.67 5.41
N ASN A 257 17.67 -6.53 5.57
CA ASN A 257 19.00 -6.16 6.01
C ASN A 257 19.87 -5.79 4.79
N MET A 258 19.99 -4.51 4.48
CA MET A 258 20.77 -4.02 3.33
C MET A 258 22.25 -4.42 3.43
N ASN A 259 22.83 -4.42 4.62
CA ASN A 259 24.22 -4.84 4.85
C ASN A 259 24.45 -6.33 4.56
N SER A 260 23.40 -7.15 4.61
CA SER A 260 23.51 -8.58 4.27
C SER A 260 23.57 -8.82 2.76
N ILE A 261 22.97 -7.92 1.96
CA ILE A 261 22.84 -8.04 0.50
C ILE A 261 23.72 -7.08 -0.30
N CYS A 262 24.20 -5.99 0.29
CA CYS A 262 25.04 -4.98 -0.38
C CYS A 262 26.48 -5.02 0.12
N GLY A 263 27.44 -4.83 -0.79
CA GLY A 263 28.86 -4.66 -0.45
C GLY A 263 29.79 -5.70 -1.11
N LYS A 264 31.06 -5.72 -0.67
CA LYS A 264 32.07 -6.60 -1.26
C LYS A 264 31.71 -8.07 -1.05
N GLY A 265 31.64 -8.83 -2.15
CA GLY A 265 31.29 -10.25 -2.14
C GLY A 265 29.80 -10.52 -1.86
N LYS A 266 28.94 -9.50 -1.98
CA LYS A 266 27.49 -9.62 -1.83
C LYS A 266 26.78 -9.55 -3.18
N PRO A 267 25.50 -9.98 -3.27
CA PRO A 267 24.75 -9.97 -4.52
C PRO A 267 24.55 -8.59 -5.13
N LEU A 268 24.49 -7.54 -4.30
CA LEU A 268 24.36 -6.16 -4.72
C LEU A 268 25.63 -5.36 -4.45
N PRO A 269 25.92 -4.34 -5.28
CA PRO A 269 26.98 -3.39 -5.00
C PRO A 269 26.82 -2.69 -3.65
N PRO A 270 27.87 -2.02 -3.12
CA PRO A 270 27.76 -1.22 -1.90
C PRO A 270 26.64 -0.18 -1.96
N ILE A 271 26.06 0.17 -0.82
CA ILE A 271 25.13 1.32 -0.75
C ILE A 271 25.86 2.60 -1.17
N VAL A 272 25.12 3.53 -1.76
CA VAL A 272 25.64 4.87 -2.09
C VAL A 272 26.48 5.48 -0.97
N PRO A 273 27.59 6.16 -1.31
CA PRO A 273 28.53 6.68 -0.31
C PRO A 273 27.94 7.85 0.49
N ALA A 274 27.02 8.61 -0.11
CA ALA A 274 26.30 9.71 0.51
C ALA A 274 24.81 9.35 0.67
N TYR A 275 24.41 9.12 1.91
CA TYR A 275 23.02 8.92 2.32
C TYR A 275 22.28 10.27 2.33
N ARG A 276 21.47 10.50 1.29
CA ARG A 276 20.65 11.70 1.10
C ARG A 276 19.18 11.31 0.86
N PRO A 277 18.43 10.93 1.91
CA PRO A 277 17.05 10.53 1.75
C PRO A 277 16.14 11.75 1.58
N TRP A 278 15.15 11.60 0.71
CA TRP A 278 14.07 12.55 0.52
C TRP A 278 12.74 11.80 0.53
N VAL A 279 11.70 12.37 1.13
CA VAL A 279 10.42 11.67 1.30
C VAL A 279 9.35 12.40 0.52
N ASN A 280 8.64 11.67 -0.33
CA ASN A 280 7.40 12.11 -0.96
C ASN A 280 6.23 11.33 -0.38
N ILE A 281 5.10 12.00 -0.17
CA ILE A 281 3.87 11.36 0.29
C ILE A 281 2.71 11.82 -0.59
N PHE A 282 2.04 10.86 -1.23
CA PHE A 282 0.79 11.09 -1.92
C PHE A 282 -0.37 10.59 -1.04
N GLU A 283 -1.32 11.48 -0.76
CA GLU A 283 -2.39 11.23 0.21
C GLU A 283 -3.73 11.02 -0.48
N ILE A 284 -4.37 9.91 -0.16
CA ILE A 284 -5.73 9.58 -0.59
C ILE A 284 -6.62 9.61 0.65
N ASN A 285 -7.41 10.68 0.78
CA ASN A 285 -8.32 10.88 1.90
C ASN A 285 -9.70 10.27 1.63
N ASP A 286 -10.48 10.05 2.68
CA ASP A 286 -11.87 9.59 2.61
C ASP A 286 -12.06 8.28 1.80
N VAL A 287 -11.08 7.37 1.89
CA VAL A 287 -11.12 6.05 1.27
C VAL A 287 -12.25 5.22 1.89
N LYS A 288 -13.02 4.54 1.05
CA LYS A 288 -14.21 3.76 1.44
C LYS A 288 -14.20 2.41 0.75
N ALA A 289 -14.83 1.42 1.38
CA ALA A 289 -15.17 0.11 0.81
C ALA A 289 -15.52 0.13 -0.69
N LYS A 290 -16.44 1.03 -1.09
CA LYS A 290 -16.89 1.16 -2.48
C LYS A 290 -15.79 1.53 -3.48
N HIS A 291 -14.68 2.15 -3.05
CA HIS A 291 -13.57 2.51 -3.93
C HIS A 291 -12.80 1.28 -4.38
N PHE A 292 -12.73 0.21 -3.57
CA PHE A 292 -12.04 -1.02 -3.93
C PHE A 292 -12.83 -1.82 -4.98
N LYS A 293 -14.16 -1.69 -4.95
CA LYS A 293 -15.12 -2.38 -5.82
C LYS A 293 -15.40 -1.64 -7.15
N LYS A 294 -14.67 -0.56 -7.44
CA LYS A 294 -14.88 0.25 -8.66
C LYS A 294 -14.49 -0.49 -9.94
N TRP A 295 -13.56 -1.43 -9.83
CA TRP A 295 -13.03 -2.19 -10.97
C TRP A 295 -13.96 -3.33 -11.34
N THR A 296 -14.50 -3.30 -12.56
CA THR A 296 -15.29 -4.41 -13.10
C THR A 296 -14.41 -5.29 -13.96
N TRP A 297 -14.06 -6.48 -13.46
CA TRP A 297 -13.18 -7.42 -14.15
C TRP A 297 -13.99 -8.28 -15.11
N LYS A 298 -13.93 -7.98 -16.41
CA LYS A 298 -14.56 -8.77 -17.46
C LYS A 298 -13.57 -9.82 -17.94
N LYS A 299 -14.02 -11.07 -18.04
CA LYS A 299 -13.33 -12.07 -18.86
C LYS A 299 -13.79 -11.84 -20.30
N GLY A 300 -12.88 -11.88 -21.27
CA GLY A 300 -13.28 -11.90 -22.68
C GLY A 300 -14.29 -13.02 -22.89
N ASN A 301 -15.34 -12.73 -23.67
CA ASN A 301 -16.35 -13.71 -24.04
C ASN A 301 -15.66 -14.96 -24.60
N GLU A 302 -16.03 -16.12 -24.06
CA GLU A 302 -15.99 -17.38 -24.82
C GLU A 302 -16.96 -17.29 -26.01
#